data_AF-A0A3D5NU79-F1
#
_entry.id   AF-A0A3D5NU79-F1
#
_cell.length_a   1.000
_cell.length_b   1.000
_cell.length_c   1.000
_cell.angle_alpha   90.00
_cell.angle_beta   90.00
_cell.angle_gamma   90.00
#
_symmetry.space_group_name_H-M   'P 1'
#
loop_
_entity.id
_entity.type
_entity.pdbx_description
1 polymer ?
#
loop_
_entity_poly.entity_id
_entity_poly.type
_entity_poly.pdbx_seq_one_letter_code
_entity_poly.pdbx_strand_id
1 'polypeptide(L)'
;MMDIAEIKTDLTNFIRGFYRDSEVRHLDVPAGEVELRFSLDDEERKNVLTFFEDNIRIFNDYTEETRSDILEIEEIFIRFDEDGLYFGKSKYDFAASNAAAYYVLNRYLDDMVEELPLKLKIYQENYLYQ
;
A
#
# COMPACT_ATOMS: atom_id res chain seq x y z
N MET A 1 -17.91 11.15 -0.45
CA MET A 1 -16.76 10.72 -1.26
C MET A 1 -15.56 11.14 -0.46
N MET A 2 -14.70 10.20 -0.06
CA MET A 2 -13.48 10.56 0.68
C MET A 2 -12.55 11.35 -0.23
N ASP A 3 -11.90 12.38 0.31
CA ASP A 3 -10.89 13.12 -0.43
C ASP A 3 -9.52 12.39 -0.42
N ILE A 4 -8.60 12.81 -1.29
CA ILE A 4 -7.26 12.18 -1.39
C ILE A 4 -6.44 12.35 -0.10
N ALA A 5 -6.65 13.44 0.65
CA ALA A 5 -5.98 13.68 1.93
C ALA A 5 -6.48 12.75 3.04
N GLU A 6 -7.78 12.41 3.04
CA GLU A 6 -8.39 11.40 3.91
C GLU A 6 -7.83 10.01 3.59
N ILE A 7 -7.78 9.62 2.31
CA ILE A 7 -7.20 8.34 1.87
C ILE A 7 -5.73 8.24 2.31
N LYS A 8 -4.96 9.31 2.12
CA LYS A 8 -3.56 9.38 2.54
C LYS A 8 -3.40 9.18 4.05
N THR A 9 -4.25 9.83 4.84
CA THR A 9 -4.21 9.75 6.30
C THR A 9 -4.58 8.34 6.78
N ASP A 10 -5.66 7.77 6.24
CA ASP A 10 -6.12 6.43 6.60
C ASP A 10 -5.13 5.34 6.20
N LEU A 11 -4.59 5.41 4.98
CA LEU A 11 -3.58 4.45 4.51
C LEU A 11 -2.28 4.55 5.32
N THR A 12 -1.87 5.76 5.70
CA THR A 12 -0.73 5.96 6.60
C THR A 12 -0.97 5.31 7.96
N ASN A 13 -2.18 5.46 8.52
CA ASN A 13 -2.55 4.86 9.80
C ASN A 13 -2.63 3.33 9.71
N PHE A 14 -3.20 2.81 8.63
CA PHE A 14 -3.22 1.37 8.33
C PHE A 14 -1.80 0.81 8.29
N ILE A 15 -0.92 1.41 7.49
CA ILE A 15 0.47 0.94 7.37
C ILE A 15 1.19 0.98 8.73
N ARG A 16 0.99 2.04 9.53
CA ARG A 16 1.56 2.13 10.88
C ARG A 16 0.99 1.10 11.87
N GLY A 17 -0.28 0.73 11.72
CA GLY A 17 -0.93 -0.27 12.55
C GLY A 17 -0.46 -1.69 12.27
N PHE A 18 -0.21 -2.01 10.99
CA PHE A 18 0.15 -3.36 10.55
C PHE A 18 1.65 -3.60 10.43
N TYR A 19 2.46 -2.58 10.13
CA TYR A 19 3.91 -2.72 9.89
C TYR A 19 4.73 -1.96 10.94
N ARG A 20 5.51 -2.71 11.74
CA ARG A 20 6.26 -2.21 12.91
C ARG A 20 7.30 -1.15 12.59
N ASP A 21 7.98 -1.26 11.46
CA ASP A 21 9.09 -0.38 11.05
C ASP A 21 8.68 0.53 9.88
N SER A 22 7.46 1.07 9.93
CA SER A 22 6.96 1.98 8.90
C SER A 22 7.46 3.41 9.10
N GLU A 23 7.94 4.01 8.00
CA GLU A 23 8.48 5.36 7.93
C GLU A 23 7.71 6.18 6.89
N VAL A 24 7.41 7.44 7.23
CA VAL A 24 6.78 8.40 6.31
C VAL A 24 7.83 9.44 5.96
N ARG A 25 8.26 9.47 4.70
CA ARG A 25 9.22 10.44 4.18
C ARG A 25 8.52 11.46 3.31
N HIS A 26 8.72 12.73 3.61
CA HIS A 26 8.37 13.82 2.70
C HIS A 26 9.54 14.03 1.77
N LEU A 27 9.35 13.75 0.48
CA LEU A 27 10.39 13.93 -0.52
C LEU A 27 10.39 15.39 -0.96
N ASP A 28 11.59 15.95 -1.11
CA ASP A 28 11.80 17.36 -1.48
C ASP A 28 11.64 17.53 -3.01
N VAL A 29 10.43 17.22 -3.49
CA VAL A 29 10.00 17.31 -4.88
C VAL A 29 8.84 18.30 -5.02
N PRO A 30 8.64 18.90 -6.21
CA PRO A 30 7.77 20.06 -6.39
C PRO A 30 6.30 19.87 -5.98
N ALA A 31 5.82 18.63 -5.88
CA ALA A 31 4.42 18.29 -5.57
C ALA A 31 4.18 17.81 -4.12
N GLY A 32 5.18 17.87 -3.22
CA GLY A 32 4.99 17.44 -1.83
C GLY A 32 4.72 15.93 -1.68
N GLU A 33 5.41 15.13 -2.50
CA GLU A 33 5.33 13.67 -2.53
C GLU A 33 5.59 13.08 -1.14
N VAL A 34 4.70 12.16 -0.73
CA VAL A 34 4.88 11.37 0.48
C VAL A 34 5.22 9.94 0.08
N GLU A 35 6.33 9.44 0.60
CA GLU A 35 6.75 8.05 0.46
C GLU A 35 6.51 7.33 1.78
N LEU A 36 5.67 6.30 1.73
CA LEU A 36 5.49 5.33 2.79
C LEU A 36 6.45 4.18 2.55
N ARG A 37 7.39 4.00 3.47
CA ARG A 37 8.32 2.88 3.51
C ARG A 37 7.92 1.95 4.63
N PHE A 38 7.89 0.66 4.38
CA PHE A 38 7.63 -0.34 5.43
C PHE A 38 8.21 -1.69 5.05
N SER A 39 8.50 -2.49 6.06
CA SER A 39 9.13 -3.80 5.89
C SER A 39 8.10 -4.92 5.81
N LEU A 40 8.36 -5.89 4.95
CA LEU A 40 7.66 -7.17 4.95
C LEU A 40 8.45 -8.21 5.74
N ASP A 41 7.77 -9.01 6.54
CA ASP A 41 8.35 -10.22 7.13
C ASP A 41 8.19 -11.44 6.20
N ASP A 42 8.70 -12.60 6.63
CA ASP A 42 8.64 -13.84 5.85
C ASP A 42 7.20 -14.31 5.58
N GLU A 43 6.25 -14.01 6.47
CA GLU A 43 4.85 -14.40 6.31
C GLU A 43 4.17 -13.49 5.28
N GLU A 44 4.36 -12.18 5.42
CA GLU A 44 3.87 -11.19 4.46
C GLU A 44 4.41 -11.44 3.06
N ARG A 45 5.70 -11.76 2.91
CA ARG A 45 6.27 -12.12 1.60
C ARG A 45 5.61 -13.33 0.96
N LYS A 46 5.25 -14.34 1.75
CA LYS A 46 4.50 -15.50 1.25
C LYS A 46 3.08 -15.12 0.84
N ASN A 47 2.44 -14.24 1.59
CA ASN A 47 1.11 -13.75 1.25
C ASN A 47 1.12 -12.91 -0.04
N VAL A 48 2.15 -12.10 -0.25
CA VAL A 48 2.39 -11.40 -1.52
C VAL A 48 2.55 -12.39 -2.66
N LEU A 49 3.32 -13.46 -2.47
CA LEU A 49 3.51 -14.49 -3.49
C LEU A 49 2.17 -15.17 -3.84
N THR A 50 1.37 -15.55 -2.84
CA THR A 50 0.04 -16.11 -3.08
C THR A 50 -0.86 -15.13 -3.83
N PHE A 51 -0.91 -13.86 -3.40
CA PHE A 51 -1.65 -12.82 -4.10
C PHE A 51 -1.22 -12.65 -5.55
N PHE A 52 0.10 -12.65 -5.80
CA PHE A 52 0.66 -12.59 -7.15
C PHE A 52 0.22 -13.77 -8.01
N GLU A 53 0.27 -15.00 -7.48
CA GLU A 53 -0.12 -16.19 -8.22
C GLU A 53 -1.62 -16.24 -8.54
N ASP A 54 -2.45 -15.84 -7.58
CA ASP A 54 -3.91 -15.75 -7.75
C ASP A 54 -4.30 -14.67 -8.77
N ASN A 55 -3.49 -13.61 -8.88
CA ASN A 55 -3.76 -12.44 -9.72
C ASN A 55 -2.78 -12.27 -10.88
N ILE A 56 -2.09 -13.35 -11.28
CA ILE A 56 -0.96 -13.29 -12.23
C ILE A 56 -1.30 -12.56 -13.55
N ARG A 57 -2.57 -12.61 -13.96
CA ARG A 57 -3.08 -11.99 -15.19
C ARG A 57 -3.08 -10.46 -15.18
N ILE A 58 -2.94 -9.84 -14.01
CA ILE A 58 -2.88 -8.39 -13.84
C ILE A 58 -1.46 -7.88 -14.09
N PHE A 59 -0.45 -8.74 -13.95
CA PHE A 59 0.95 -8.40 -14.12
C PHE A 59 1.41 -8.82 -15.52
N ASN A 60 1.66 -7.86 -16.40
CA ASN A 60 2.00 -8.13 -17.81
C ASN A 60 3.49 -8.39 -18.07
N ASP A 61 4.36 -8.11 -17.08
CA ASP A 61 5.82 -8.09 -17.26
C ASP A 61 6.57 -8.99 -16.26
N TYR A 62 5.92 -10.03 -15.72
CA TYR A 62 6.60 -10.95 -14.81
C TYR A 62 7.60 -11.85 -15.55
N THR A 63 8.73 -12.10 -14.90
CA THR A 63 9.79 -13.00 -15.35
C THR A 63 9.83 -14.26 -14.50
N GLU A 64 10.75 -15.19 -14.81
CA GLU A 64 10.98 -16.35 -13.93
C GLU A 64 11.55 -15.93 -12.57
N GLU A 65 12.24 -14.78 -12.51
CA GLU A 65 12.87 -14.25 -11.29
C GLU A 65 11.87 -13.54 -10.37
N THR A 66 10.74 -13.06 -10.89
CA THR A 66 9.72 -12.32 -10.12
C THR A 66 9.29 -13.02 -8.82
N ARG A 67 9.19 -14.35 -8.82
CA ARG A 67 8.83 -15.12 -7.61
C ARG A 67 9.93 -15.10 -6.56
N SER A 68 11.18 -15.22 -6.98
CA SER A 68 12.34 -15.14 -6.10
C SER A 68 12.44 -13.74 -5.52
N ASP A 69 12.28 -12.72 -6.38
CA ASP A 69 12.31 -11.33 -5.99
C ASP A 69 11.23 -11.02 -4.94
N ILE A 70 9.99 -11.50 -5.11
CA ILE A 70 8.93 -11.34 -4.10
C ILE A 70 9.37 -11.88 -2.72
N LEU A 71 10.02 -13.05 -2.71
CA LEU A 71 10.51 -13.67 -1.48
C LEU A 71 11.75 -12.98 -0.89
N GLU A 72 12.36 -12.05 -1.62
CA GLU A 72 13.50 -11.25 -1.18
C GLU A 72 13.14 -9.78 -0.89
N ILE A 73 11.91 -9.34 -1.18
CA ILE A 73 11.46 -7.97 -0.86
C ILE A 73 11.41 -7.79 0.65
N GLU A 74 12.39 -7.07 1.17
CA GLU A 74 12.44 -6.66 2.58
C GLU A 74 11.63 -5.38 2.81
N GLU A 75 11.55 -4.51 1.81
CA GLU A 75 10.96 -3.17 1.95
C GLU A 75 10.13 -2.78 0.73
N ILE A 76 8.98 -2.15 0.99
CA ILE A 76 8.09 -1.58 -0.02
C ILE A 76 8.06 -0.07 0.12
N PHE A 77 7.96 0.59 -1.03
CA PHE A 77 7.83 2.04 -1.13
C PHE A 77 6.54 2.38 -1.90
N ILE A 78 5.56 2.96 -1.20
CA ILE A 78 4.35 3.50 -1.83
C ILE A 78 4.41 5.02 -1.79
N ARG A 79 4.28 5.67 -2.94
CA ARG A 79 4.36 7.12 -3.11
C ARG A 79 3.01 7.70 -3.48
N PHE A 80 2.79 8.92 -3.02
CA PHE A 80 1.55 9.66 -3.22
C PHE A 80 1.86 11.12 -3.51
N ASP A 81 1.24 11.64 -4.56
CA ASP A 81 1.17 13.06 -4.86
C ASP A 81 -0.27 13.49 -5.19
N GLU A 82 -0.44 14.69 -5.75
CA GLU A 82 -1.74 15.22 -6.17
C GLU A 82 -2.34 14.48 -7.38
N ASP A 83 -1.50 13.80 -8.18
CA ASP A 83 -1.89 13.07 -9.39
C ASP A 83 -2.27 11.62 -9.09
N GLY A 84 -1.77 11.05 -7.99
CA GLY A 84 -2.25 9.79 -7.45
C GLY A 84 -1.20 8.96 -6.73
N LEU A 85 -1.33 7.64 -6.85
CA LEU A 85 -0.50 6.65 -6.18
C LEU A 85 0.45 6.00 -7.20
N TYR A 86 1.73 5.94 -6.85
CA TYR A 86 2.76 5.28 -7.64
C TYR A 86 3.78 4.58 -6.75
N PHE A 87 4.58 3.69 -7.34
CA PHE A 87 5.50 2.83 -6.59
C PHE A 87 6.93 3.35 -6.68
N GLY A 88 7.64 3.34 -5.55
CA GLY A 88 9.03 3.79 -5.50
C GLY A 88 9.99 2.88 -6.26
N LYS A 89 11.13 3.42 -6.70
CA LYS A 89 12.17 2.63 -7.36
C LYS A 89 12.69 1.56 -6.40
N SER A 90 12.44 0.30 -6.74
CA SER A 90 13.00 -0.88 -6.09
C SER A 90 14.22 -1.39 -6.88
N LYS A 91 15.11 -2.12 -6.21
CA LYS A 91 16.20 -2.86 -6.87
C LYS A 91 15.72 -4.16 -7.52
N TYR A 92 14.50 -4.59 -7.18
CA TYR A 92 13.87 -5.83 -7.64
C TYR A 92 13.06 -5.60 -8.91
N ASP A 93 12.69 -6.69 -9.56
CA ASP A 93 11.81 -6.69 -10.72
C ASP A 93 10.55 -5.83 -10.50
N PHE A 94 10.12 -5.15 -11.57
CA PHE A 94 9.00 -4.22 -11.51
C PHE A 94 7.69 -4.95 -11.17
N ALA A 95 7.50 -6.17 -11.68
CA ALA A 95 6.32 -6.97 -11.36
C ALA A 95 6.31 -7.44 -9.89
N ALA A 96 7.48 -7.76 -9.32
CA ALA A 96 7.60 -8.15 -7.91
C ALA A 96 7.24 -6.99 -6.98
N SER A 97 7.78 -5.80 -7.28
CA SER A 97 7.52 -4.59 -6.50
C SER A 97 6.05 -4.16 -6.59
N ASN A 98 5.46 -4.28 -7.78
CA ASN A 98 4.03 -4.03 -7.97
C ASN A 98 3.19 -5.07 -7.22
N ALA A 99 3.48 -6.36 -7.32
CA ALA A 99 2.72 -7.39 -6.61
C ALA A 99 2.66 -7.12 -5.10
N ALA A 100 3.80 -6.75 -4.52
CA ALA A 100 3.90 -6.41 -3.11
C ALA A 100 3.06 -5.18 -2.75
N ALA A 101 3.11 -4.13 -3.57
CA ALA A 101 2.35 -2.91 -3.31
C ALA A 101 0.84 -3.09 -3.55
N TYR A 102 0.43 -3.80 -4.60
CA TYR A 102 -0.97 -4.14 -4.86
C TYR A 102 -1.57 -5.03 -3.78
N TYR A 103 -0.80 -5.97 -3.23
CA TYR A 103 -1.22 -6.77 -2.09
C TYR A 103 -1.56 -5.89 -0.87
N VAL A 104 -0.68 -4.93 -0.54
CA VAL A 104 -0.89 -4.01 0.59
C VAL A 104 -2.13 -3.14 0.36
N LEU A 105 -2.32 -2.64 -0.86
CA LEU A 105 -3.49 -1.86 -1.22
C LEU A 105 -4.77 -2.68 -1.20
N ASN A 106 -4.74 -3.93 -1.67
CA ASN A 106 -5.87 -4.82 -1.62
C ASN A 106 -6.27 -5.08 -0.16
N ARG A 107 -5.29 -5.37 0.71
CA ARG A 107 -5.53 -5.57 2.14
C ARG A 107 -6.08 -4.31 2.82
N TYR A 108 -5.57 -3.14 2.46
CA TYR A 108 -6.13 -1.86 2.92
C TYR A 108 -7.57 -1.68 2.48
N LEU A 109 -7.90 -1.99 1.22
CA LEU A 109 -9.26 -1.88 0.71
C LEU A 109 -10.21 -2.88 1.38
N ASP A 110 -9.76 -4.11 1.61
CA ASP A 110 -10.55 -5.13 2.32
C ASP A 110 -10.84 -4.70 3.76
N ASP A 111 -9.83 -4.21 4.49
CA ASP A 111 -9.97 -3.64 5.84
C ASP A 111 -10.88 -2.39 5.85
N MET A 112 -10.70 -1.49 4.87
CA MET A 112 -11.57 -0.33 4.70
C MET A 112 -13.02 -0.72 4.43
N VAL A 113 -13.29 -1.77 3.65
CA VAL A 113 -14.65 -2.25 3.36
C VAL A 113 -15.29 -2.81 4.63
N GLU A 114 -14.54 -3.58 5.42
CA GLU A 114 -14.99 -4.11 6.70
C GLU A 114 -15.26 -2.98 7.72
N GLU A 115 -14.40 -1.96 7.79
CA GLU A 115 -14.55 -0.84 8.72
C GLU A 115 -15.46 0.29 8.19
N LEU A 116 -15.82 0.28 6.90
CA LEU A 116 -16.60 1.34 6.25
C LEU A 116 -17.88 1.71 7.03
N PRO A 117 -18.67 0.74 7.54
CA PRO A 117 -19.87 1.06 8.31
C PRO A 117 -19.55 1.81 9.60
N LEU A 118 -18.45 1.48 10.28
CA LEU A 118 -18.01 2.15 11.50
C LEU A 118 -17.48 3.56 11.18
N LYS A 119 -16.64 3.69 10.15
CA LYS A 119 -16.10 4.98 9.71
C LYS A 119 -17.22 5.94 9.26
N LEU A 120 -18.22 5.43 8.53
CA LEU A 120 -19.43 6.19 8.15
C LEU A 120 -20.25 6.62 9.37
N LYS A 121 -20.39 5.75 10.37
CA LYS A 121 -21.07 6.10 11.62
C LYS A 121 -20.33 7.20 12.37
N ILE A 122 -19.01 7.09 12.55
CA ILE A 122 -18.17 8.11 13.20
C ILE A 122 -18.24 9.44 12.43
N TYR A 123 -18.19 9.39 11.10
CA TYR A 123 -18.33 10.58 10.26
C TYR A 123 -19.70 11.24 10.45
N GLN A 124 -20.80 10.47 10.38
CA GLN A 124 -22.16 11.00 10.61
C GLN A 124 -22.32 11.58 12.01
N GLU A 125 -21.76 10.93 13.03
CA GLU A 125 -21.79 11.41 14.41
C GLU A 125 -21.03 12.74 14.52
N ASN A 126 -19.81 12.85 13.98
CA ASN A 126 -19.01 14.07 14.06
C ASN A 126 -19.53 15.21 13.17
N TYR A 127 -20.18 14.90 12.04
CA TYR A 127 -20.79 15.89 11.15
C TYR A 127 -22.07 16.49 11.74
N LEU A 128 -22.77 15.76 12.62
CA LEU A 128 -23.94 16.26 13.36
C LEU A 128 -23.57 17.12 14.59
N TYR A 129 -22.30 17.15 14.99
CA TYR A 129 -21.77 18.01 16.06
C TYR A 129 -21.07 19.28 15.54
N GLN A 130 -21.09 19.54 14.23
CA GLN A 130 -20.82 20.86 13.63
C GLN A 130 -22.13 21.58 13.29
#